data_AF-A0A8J8M8Y5-F1
#
_entry.id   AF-A0A8J8M8Y5-F1
#
_cell.length_a   1.000
_cell.length_b   1.000
_cell.length_c   1.000
_cell.angle_alpha   90.00
_cell.angle_beta   90.00
_cell.angle_gamma   90.00
#
_symmetry.space_group_name_H-M   'P 1'
#
loop_
_entity.id
_entity.type
_entity.pdbx_description
1 polymer ?
#
loop_
_entity_poly.entity_id
_entity_poly.type
_entity_poly.pdbx_seq_one_letter_code
_entity_poly.pdbx_strand_id
1 'polypeptide(L)' 'MGIDMSNYKMIYKEQVFNVLSIALFFNHNSEEKKVNKPTFIEAVYIDESIEIKTIKDEAWTFQFIRRQAKD' A
#
# COMPACT_ATOMS: atom_id res chain seq x y z
N MET A 1 -1.49 10.19 -9.03
CA MET A 1 -1.27 10.90 -7.74
C MET A 1 -1.17 9.82 -6.67
N GLY A 2 0.03 9.60 -6.13
CA GLY A 2 0.26 8.59 -5.09
C GLY A 2 0.11 9.21 -3.70
N ILE A 3 -0.32 8.40 -2.74
CA ILE A 3 -0.33 8.72 -1.32
C ILE A 3 1.10 8.48 -0.78
N ASP A 4 1.68 9.46 -0.10
CA ASP A 4 2.99 9.31 0.56
C ASP A 4 2.89 8.29 1.71
N MET A 5 3.82 7.35 1.71
CA MET A 5 3.90 6.27 2.70
C MET A 5 5.26 6.24 3.42
N SER A 6 6.05 7.31 3.32
CA SER A 6 7.39 7.41 3.93
C SER A 6 7.40 7.14 5.44
N ASN A 7 6.29 7.40 6.13
CA ASN A 7 6.11 7.14 7.56
C ASN A 7 5.57 5.73 7.88
N TYR A 8 5.45 4.86 6.90
CA TYR A 8 4.90 3.51 7.06
C TYR A 8 5.89 2.44 6.58
N LYS A 9 5.62 1.21 7.00
CA LYS A 9 6.14 -0.03 6.44
C LYS A 9 4.96 -0.78 5.84
N MET A 10 5.22 -1.54 4.78
CA MET A 10 4.22 -2.40 4.14
C MET A 10 4.53 -3.85 4.45
N ILE A 11 3.54 -4.63 4.88
CA ILE A 11 3.60 -6.08 4.90
C ILE A 11 2.90 -6.60 3.64
N TYR A 12 3.58 -7.46 2.90
CA TYR A 12 3.04 -8.17 1.74
C TYR A 12 3.68 -9.56 1.67
N LYS A 13 2.86 -10.60 1.55
CA LYS A 13 3.30 -12.02 1.52
C LYS A 13 4.32 -12.34 2.62
N GLU A 14 3.96 -11.99 3.86
CA GLU A 14 4.76 -12.23 5.08
C GLU A 14 6.11 -11.49 5.14
N GLN A 15 6.40 -10.62 4.17
CA GLN A 15 7.63 -9.81 4.13
C GLN A 15 7.33 -8.35 4.45
N VAL A 16 8.31 -7.65 5.03
CA VAL A 16 8.22 -6.24 5.43
C VAL A 16 9.07 -5.39 4.49
N PHE A 17 8.42 -4.43 3.83
CA PHE A 17 9.06 -3.55 2.85
C PHE A 17 9.06 -2.08 3.30
N ASN A 18 10.05 -1.33 2.80
CA ASN A 18 10.03 0.12 2.83
C ASN A 18 9.12 0.63 1.71
N VAL A 19 7.86 0.92 2.03
CA VAL A 19 6.95 1.53 1.06
C VAL A 19 7.23 3.03 0.95
N LEU A 20 7.22 3.53 -0.29
CA LEU A 20 7.43 4.93 -0.63
C LEU A 20 6.08 5.61 -0.90
N SER A 21 5.25 4.97 -1.71
CA SER A 21 3.93 5.50 -2.06
C SER A 21 2.97 4.40 -2.48
N ILE A 22 1.67 4.68 -2.38
CA ILE A 22 0.63 3.81 -2.94
C ILE A 22 -0.36 4.57 -3.84
N ALA A 23 -0.97 3.88 -4.79
CA ALA A 23 -2.15 4.33 -5.52
C ALA A 23 -3.32 3.37 -5.26
N LEU A 24 -4.50 3.94 -5.01
CA LEU A 24 -5.71 3.19 -4.71
C LEU A 24 -6.59 3.09 -5.95
N PHE A 25 -7.11 1.89 -6.22
CA PHE A 25 -8.08 1.65 -7.28
C PHE A 25 -9.39 1.18 -6.64
N PHE A 26 -10.49 1.78 -7.06
CA PHE A 26 -11.84 1.48 -6.57
C PHE A 26 -12.65 0.89 -7.72
N ASN A 27 -13.50 -0.09 -7.42
CA ASN A 27 -14.51 -0.53 -8.36
C ASN A 27 -15.72 0.39 -8.24
N HIS A 28 -16.10 1.08 -9.31
CA HIS A 28 -17.16 2.09 -9.29
C HIS A 28 -18.58 1.51 -9.36
N ASN A 29 -18.74 0.19 -9.27
CA ASN A 29 -20.04 -0.46 -9.27
C ASN A 29 -20.65 -0.51 -7.87
N SER A 30 -21.19 0.60 -7.36
CA SER A 30 -22.14 0.51 -6.26
C SER A 30 -23.09 1.71 -6.23
N GLU A 31 -24.33 1.47 -6.65
CA GLU A 31 -25.52 2.28 -6.32
C GLU A 31 -25.82 2.29 -4.81
N GLU A 32 -25.06 1.55 -4.00
CA GLU A 32 -25.20 1.52 -2.55
C GLU A 32 -24.25 2.50 -1.86
N LYS A 33 -24.81 3.31 -0.96
CA LYS A 33 -24.18 4.27 -0.04
C LYS A 33 -23.21 3.64 0.97
N LYS A 34 -22.43 2.63 0.61
CA LYS A 34 -21.39 2.03 1.46
C LYS A 34 -20.06 2.71 1.19
N VAL A 35 -19.24 2.82 2.23
CA VAL A 35 -17.88 3.35 2.16
C VAL A 35 -17.13 2.65 1.02
N ASN A 36 -16.74 3.42 0.00
CA ASN A 36 -16.05 2.90 -1.16
C ASN A 36 -14.66 2.42 -0.72
N LYS A 37 -14.47 1.10 -0.61
CA LYS A 37 -13.19 0.49 -0.22
C LYS A 37 -12.36 0.24 -1.48
N PRO A 38 -11.02 0.44 -1.44
CA PRO A 38 -10.17 0.11 -2.57
C PRO A 38 -10.23 -1.40 -2.84
N THR A 39 -10.33 -1.77 -4.11
CA THR A 39 -10.23 -3.15 -4.58
C THR A 39 -8.78 -3.55 -4.86
N PHE A 40 -7.97 -2.64 -5.42
CA PHE A 40 -6.56 -2.86 -5.66
C PHE A 40 -5.71 -1.73 -5.10
N ILE A 41 -4.47 -2.08 -4.77
CA ILE A 41 -3.42 -1.13 -4.41
C ILE A 41 -2.23 -1.39 -5.32
N GLU A 42 -1.69 -0.32 -5.88
CA GLU A 42 -0.34 -0.33 -6.48
C GLU A 42 0.61 0.33 -5.50
N ALA A 43 1.64 -0.40 -5.04
CA ALA A 43 2.62 0.05 -4.08
C ALA A 43 4.00 0.15 -4.73
N VAL A 44 4.67 1.29 -4.51
CA VAL A 44 6.08 1.50 -4.85
C VAL A 44 6.89 1.34 -3.57
N TYR A 45 7.89 0.47 -3.59
CA TYR A 45 8.67 0.12 -2.40
C TYR A 45 10.14 -0.15 -2.73
N ILE A 46 10.99 -0.12 -1.71
CA ILE A 46 12.40 -0.55 -1.79
C ILE A 46 12.49 -1.95 -1.20
N ASP A 47 13.08 -2.88 -1.95
CA ASP A 47 13.32 -4.26 -1.52
C ASP A 47 14.67 -4.44 -0.79
N GLU A 48 15.01 -5.68 -0.47
CA GLU A 48 16.24 -6.03 0.24
C GLU A 48 17.52 -5.75 -0.57
N SER A 49 17.41 -5.72 -1.90
CA SER A 49 18.50 -5.40 -2.83
C SER A 49 18.65 -3.90 -3.08
N ILE A 50 17.90 -3.06 -2.35
CA ILE A 50 17.91 -1.59 -2.48
C ILE A 50 17.36 -1.15 -3.86
N GLU A 51 16.53 -1.99 -4.49
CA GLU A 51 15.88 -1.66 -5.76
C GLU A 51 14.48 -1.09 -5.53
N ILE A 52 14.13 -0.07 -6.30
CA ILE A 52 12.76 0.46 -6.34
C ILE A 52 11.91 -0.47 -7.20
N LYS A 53 10.88 -1.05 -6.61
CA LYS A 53 9.93 -1.97 -7.26
C LYS A 53 8.50 -1.48 -7.10
N THR A 54 7.65 -1.94 -8.02
CA THR A 54 6.22 -1.69 -8.00
C THR A 54 5.48 -3.01 -7.98
N ILE A 55 4.46 -3.11 -7.13
CA ILE A 55 3.54 -4.25 -7.09
C ILE A 55 2.10 -3.76 -7.12
N LYS A 56 1.25 -4.41 -7.91
CA LYS A 56 -0.19 -4.17 -7.91
C LYS A 56 -0.90 -5.47 -7.55
N ASP A 57 -1.71 -5.43 -6.49
CA ASP A 57 -2.45 -6.59 -6.01
C ASP A 57 -3.75 -6.16 -5.31
N GLU A 58 -4.56 -7.13 -4.90
CA GLU A 58 -5.82 -6.89 -4.19
C GLU A 58 -5.57 -6.18 -2.86
N ALA A 59 -6.38 -5.19 -2.53
CA ALA A 59 -6.13 -4.30 -1.39
C ALA A 59 -6.03 -5.05 -0.05
N TRP A 60 -6.72 -6.18 0.10
CA TRP A 60 -6.74 -6.98 1.33
C TRP A 60 -5.43 -7.72 1.61
N THR A 61 -4.54 -7.87 0.62
CA THR A 61 -3.26 -8.58 0.80
C THR A 61 -2.19 -7.72 1.48
N PHE A 62 -2.44 -6.42 1.61
CA PHE A 62 -1.49 -5.45 2.18
C PHE A 62 -1.86 -5.08 3.61
N GLN A 63 -0.85 -4.91 4.46
CA GLN A 63 -0.99 -4.23 5.74
C GLN A 63 0.03 -3.10 5.83
N PHE A 64 -0.35 -1.97 6.43
CA PHE A 64 0.53 -0.81 6.59
C PHE A 64 0.70 -0.49 8.07
N ILE A 65 1.94 -0.51 8.55
CA ILE A 65 2.29 -0.24 9.94
C ILE A 65 3.04 1.09 10.00
N ARG A 66 2.59 2.00 10.86
CA ARG A 66 3.27 3.27 11.09
C ARG A 66 4.65 3.01 11.70
N ARG A 67 5.69 3.66 11.16
CA ARG A 67 7.02 3.66 11.78
C ARG A 67 6.88 4.29 13.16
N GLN A 68 7.36 3.59 14.18
CA GLN A 68 7.55 4.20 15.50
C GLN A 68 8.60 5.31 15.34
N ALA A 69 8.34 6.48 15.92
CA ALA A 69 9.41 7.48 16.07
C ALA A 69 10.48 6.86 16.96
N LYS A 70 11.76 6.99 16.58
CA LYS A 70 12.83 6.82 17.54
C LYS A 70 12.89 8.13 18.34
N ASP A 71 12.67 8.05 19.64
CA ASP A 71 12.98 9.13 20.58
C ASP A 71 14.47 9.50 20.53
#